data_AF-A0A1K0FQX2-F1
#
_entry.id   AF-A0A1K0FQX2-F1
#
_cell.length_a   1.000
_cell.length_b   1.000
_cell.length_c   1.000
_cell.angle_alpha   90.00
_cell.angle_beta   90.00
_cell.angle_gamma   90.00
#
_symmetry.space_group_name_H-M   'P 1'
#
loop_
_entity.id
_entity.type
_entity.pdbx_description
1 polymer ?
#
loop_
_entity_poly.entity_id
_entity_poly.type
_entity_poly.pdbx_seq_one_letter_code
_entity_poly.pdbx_strand_id
1 'polypeptide(L)'
;MLFDILFPRWQFREVHRLAFDAAPGDVLQAIESATWRDFPMLRTLMTLASLGRWRPPRDGLVFDDFLGTGPALARADDEIVFGWVNRLQRDGDGSPLVRMAPEQFTGFAEPRHAKVGFNFRYRDGELSTQTRVLVTDARTRWLFRLYWLSIRLPGGLVRREWLRGIRRRVAQAQRTG
;
A
#
# COMPACT_ATOMS: atom_id res chain seq x y z
N MET A 1 -0.89 -17.10 3.03
CA MET A 1 -1.57 -15.80 3.18
C MET A 1 -2.10 -15.39 1.82
N LEU A 2 -3.19 -14.62 1.77
CA LEU A 2 -3.84 -14.19 0.53
C LEU A 2 -2.86 -13.46 -0.41
N PHE A 3 -1.95 -12.67 0.15
CA PHE A 3 -0.95 -11.95 -0.64
C PHE A 3 0.07 -12.87 -1.34
N ASP A 4 0.31 -14.08 -0.86
CA ASP A 4 1.16 -15.06 -1.58
C ASP A 4 0.49 -15.62 -2.82
N ILE A 5 -0.83 -15.78 -2.78
CA ILE A 5 -1.63 -16.29 -3.90
C ILE A 5 -1.69 -15.23 -5.01
N LEU A 6 -1.96 -13.98 -4.65
CA LEU A 6 -2.12 -12.88 -5.61
C LEU A 6 -0.78 -12.31 -6.12
N PHE A 7 0.28 -12.47 -5.34
CA PHE A 7 1.61 -11.94 -5.66
C PHE A 7 2.72 -12.97 -5.39
N PRO A 8 2.72 -14.11 -6.11
CA PRO A 8 3.64 -15.22 -5.85
C PRO A 8 5.08 -14.91 -6.29
N ARG A 9 5.25 -14.08 -7.31
CA ARG A 9 6.56 -13.69 -7.85
C ARG A 9 6.84 -12.22 -7.56
N TRP A 10 7.98 -11.94 -6.94
CA TRP A 10 8.42 -10.60 -6.59
C TRP A 10 9.94 -10.55 -6.53
N GLN A 11 10.49 -9.34 -6.58
CA GLN A 11 11.94 -9.09 -6.56
C GLN A 11 12.34 -8.22 -5.37
N PHE A 12 11.45 -7.31 -4.98
CA PHE A 12 11.65 -6.39 -3.87
C PHE A 12 10.57 -6.61 -2.82
N ARG A 13 10.99 -6.55 -1.56
CA ARG A 13 10.12 -6.76 -0.40
C ARG A 13 10.49 -5.78 0.70
N GLU A 14 9.48 -5.22 1.35
CA GLU A 14 9.62 -4.44 2.57
C GLU A 14 8.52 -4.86 3.55
N VAL A 15 8.84 -5.00 4.85
CA VAL A 15 7.89 -5.43 5.88
C VAL A 15 7.97 -4.52 7.10
N HIS A 16 6.82 -4.14 7.63
CA HIS A 16 6.70 -3.41 8.88
C HIS A 16 5.66 -4.08 9.77
N ARG A 17 5.85 -3.98 11.09
CA ARG A 17 4.99 -4.60 12.10
C ARG A 17 4.77 -3.65 13.26
N LEU A 18 3.62 -3.79 13.90
CA LEU A 18 3.26 -3.08 15.11
C LEU A 18 2.33 -3.97 15.94
N ALA A 19 2.76 -4.31 17.15
CA ALA A 19 1.92 -5.02 18.10
C ALA A 19 0.95 -4.07 18.80
N PHE A 20 -0.32 -4.49 18.90
CA PHE A 20 -1.34 -3.91 19.76
C PHE A 20 -2.54 -4.87 19.85
N ASP A 21 -3.23 -4.85 20.98
CA ASP A 21 -4.39 -5.71 21.23
C ASP A 21 -5.67 -5.09 20.65
N ALA A 22 -6.42 -5.90 19.88
CA ALA A 22 -7.69 -5.54 19.25
C ALA A 22 -8.36 -6.79 18.65
N ALA A 23 -9.68 -6.74 18.44
CA ALA A 23 -10.37 -7.74 17.65
C ALA A 23 -9.96 -7.61 16.16
N PRO A 24 -9.67 -8.70 15.43
CA PRO A 24 -9.31 -8.63 14.01
C PRO A 24 -10.32 -7.83 13.18
N GLY A 25 -11.63 -8.06 13.39
CA GLY A 25 -12.70 -7.33 12.70
C GLY A 25 -12.56 -5.81 12.80
N ASP A 26 -12.29 -5.29 14.00
CA ASP A 26 -12.09 -3.85 14.25
C ASP A 26 -10.88 -3.32 13.50
N VAL A 27 -9.78 -4.09 13.46
CA VAL A 27 -8.57 -3.69 12.75
C VAL A 27 -8.80 -3.63 11.26
N LEU A 28 -9.45 -4.65 10.67
CA LEU A 28 -9.75 -4.69 9.25
C LEU A 28 -10.75 -3.58 8.85
N GLN A 29 -11.77 -3.33 9.67
CA GLN A 29 -12.69 -2.21 9.45
C GLN A 29 -11.99 -0.85 9.59
N ALA A 30 -11.05 -0.71 10.53
CA ALA A 30 -10.26 0.50 10.69
C ALA A 30 -9.35 0.75 9.47
N ILE A 31 -8.81 -0.30 8.85
CA ILE A 31 -8.04 -0.18 7.59
C ILE A 31 -8.92 0.35 6.47
N GLU A 32 -10.09 -0.26 6.23
CA GLU A 32 -10.98 0.11 5.12
C GLU A 32 -11.57 1.51 5.28
N SER A 33 -11.86 1.91 6.51
CA SER A 33 -12.42 3.23 6.81
C SER A 33 -11.36 4.29 7.09
N ALA A 34 -10.06 3.96 6.98
CA ALA A 34 -8.98 4.88 7.28
C ALA A 34 -9.00 6.07 6.32
N THR A 35 -8.90 7.27 6.88
CA THR A 35 -8.94 8.53 6.12
C THR A 35 -7.58 9.21 6.09
N TRP A 36 -7.39 10.18 5.21
CA TRP A 36 -6.17 10.99 5.21
C TRP A 36 -5.91 11.75 6.52
N ARG A 37 -6.94 11.99 7.34
CA ARG A 37 -6.79 12.58 8.68
C ARG A 37 -5.96 11.67 9.60
N ASP A 38 -6.01 10.36 9.41
CA ASP A 38 -5.33 9.38 10.25
C ASP A 38 -3.80 9.35 10.00
N PHE A 39 -3.35 9.94 8.87
CA PHE A 39 -1.97 9.95 8.37
C PHE A 39 -1.46 11.36 8.00
N PRO A 40 -1.28 12.27 8.98
CA PRO A 40 -0.91 13.67 8.73
C PRO A 40 0.48 13.86 8.07
N MET A 41 1.47 13.01 8.38
CA MET A 41 2.80 13.09 7.75
C MET A 41 2.70 12.69 6.28
N LEU A 42 2.01 11.59 5.96
CA LEU A 42 1.75 11.17 4.59
C LEU A 42 1.02 12.24 3.79
N ARG A 43 -0.05 12.81 4.35
CA ARG A 43 -0.83 13.87 3.70
C ARG A 43 0.03 15.10 3.40
N THR A 44 0.88 15.49 4.34
CA THR A 44 1.86 16.58 4.14
C THR A 44 2.86 16.24 3.06
N LEU A 45 3.42 15.02 3.08
CA LEU A 45 4.38 14.55 2.08
C LEU A 45 3.79 14.59 0.67
N MET A 46 2.55 14.11 0.48
CA MET A 46 1.87 14.14 -0.82
C MET A 46 1.58 15.56 -1.31
N THR A 47 1.22 16.46 -0.38
CA THR A 47 1.03 17.88 -0.69
C THR A 47 2.33 18.52 -1.17
N LEU A 48 3.44 18.24 -0.49
CA LEU A 48 4.77 18.76 -0.88
C LEU A 48 5.26 18.14 -2.20
N ALA A 49 5.07 16.83 -2.39
CA ALA A 49 5.46 16.13 -3.61
C ALA A 49 4.72 16.65 -4.86
N SER A 50 3.49 17.14 -4.70
CA SER A 50 2.73 17.78 -5.78
C SER A 50 3.02 19.28 -5.94
N LEU A 51 4.00 19.83 -5.23
CA LEU A 51 4.27 21.28 -5.16
C LEU A 51 3.01 22.08 -4.78
N GLY A 52 2.16 21.50 -3.93
CA GLY A 52 0.90 22.09 -3.50
C GLY A 52 -0.24 22.05 -4.52
N ARG A 53 -0.02 21.52 -5.73
CA ARG A 53 -1.04 21.39 -6.79
C ARG A 53 -2.14 20.40 -6.41
N TRP A 54 -1.82 19.43 -5.56
CA TRP A 54 -2.76 18.46 -5.04
C TRP A 54 -2.71 18.42 -3.52
N ARG A 55 -3.89 18.55 -2.90
CA ARG A 55 -4.05 18.47 -1.45
C ARG A 55 -5.05 17.37 -1.15
N PRO A 56 -4.62 16.26 -0.53
CA PRO A 56 -5.53 15.17 -0.25
C PRO A 56 -6.68 15.62 0.68
N PRO A 57 -7.94 15.25 0.36
CA PRO A 57 -9.10 15.58 1.19
C PRO A 57 -8.95 14.92 2.56
N ARG A 58 -9.32 15.59 3.65
CA ARG A 58 -9.11 15.05 5.01
C ARG A 58 -9.92 13.78 5.27
N ASP A 59 -11.16 13.77 4.80
CA ASP A 59 -12.15 12.72 5.06
C ASP A 59 -12.23 11.68 3.93
N GLY A 60 -11.40 11.82 2.89
CA GLY A 60 -11.29 10.80 1.85
C GLY A 60 -10.61 9.54 2.37
N LEU A 61 -11.03 8.39 1.88
CA LEU A 61 -10.49 7.09 2.26
C LEU A 61 -9.06 6.98 1.74
N VAL A 62 -8.09 6.90 2.66
CA VAL A 62 -6.68 6.99 2.27
C VAL A 62 -6.33 5.85 1.32
N PHE A 63 -6.76 4.61 1.53
CA PHE A 63 -6.28 3.49 0.73
C PHE A 63 -6.99 3.36 -0.61
N ASP A 64 -8.14 4.02 -0.76
CA ASP A 64 -8.84 4.16 -2.04
C ASP A 64 -8.26 5.33 -2.86
N ASP A 65 -7.97 6.45 -2.19
CA ASP A 65 -7.52 7.71 -2.79
C ASP A 65 -6.00 7.79 -3.02
N PHE A 66 -5.20 7.30 -2.07
CA PHE A 66 -3.74 7.55 -1.97
C PHE A 66 -2.96 7.11 -3.20
N LEU A 67 -3.48 6.16 -3.96
CA LEU A 67 -2.81 5.60 -5.14
C LEU A 67 -3.69 5.54 -6.36
N GLY A 68 -4.88 6.14 -6.35
CA GLY A 68 -5.89 5.87 -7.40
C GLY A 68 -6.17 4.37 -7.57
N THR A 69 -5.91 3.57 -6.52
CA THR A 69 -5.99 2.11 -6.50
C THR A 69 -7.42 1.62 -6.58
N GLY A 70 -8.39 2.45 -6.16
CA GLY A 70 -9.74 1.96 -5.91
C GLY A 70 -9.77 1.01 -4.71
N PRO A 71 -10.85 0.24 -4.55
CA PRO A 71 -11.01 -0.67 -3.41
C PRO A 71 -9.90 -1.73 -3.39
N ALA A 72 -9.76 -2.40 -2.24
CA ALA A 72 -8.85 -3.52 -2.09
C ALA A 72 -9.02 -4.57 -3.20
N LEU A 73 -7.91 -5.15 -3.66
CA LEU A 73 -7.92 -6.26 -4.62
C LEU A 73 -8.63 -7.47 -4.01
N ALA A 74 -8.36 -7.76 -2.74
CA ALA A 74 -8.99 -8.88 -2.06
C ALA A 74 -8.97 -8.68 -0.54
N ARG A 75 -9.93 -9.31 0.12
CA ARG A 75 -10.11 -9.31 1.58
C ARG A 75 -10.31 -10.74 2.07
N ALA A 76 -9.64 -11.07 3.16
CA ALA A 76 -9.90 -12.22 4.03
C ALA A 76 -10.13 -11.74 5.47
N ASP A 77 -10.40 -12.66 6.39
CA ASP A 77 -10.72 -12.33 7.78
C ASP A 77 -9.56 -11.65 8.53
N ASP A 78 -8.31 -12.02 8.20
CA ASP A 78 -7.09 -11.51 8.84
C ASP A 78 -6.25 -10.59 7.94
N GLU A 79 -6.66 -10.36 6.68
CA GLU A 79 -5.80 -9.75 5.66
C GLU A 79 -6.56 -8.95 4.59
N ILE A 80 -6.05 -7.78 4.21
CA ILE A 80 -6.51 -6.99 3.04
C ILE A 80 -5.32 -6.76 2.10
N VAL A 81 -5.53 -6.94 0.81
CA VAL A 81 -4.50 -6.80 -0.23
C VAL A 81 -4.86 -5.69 -1.20
N PHE A 82 -3.88 -4.83 -1.49
CA PHE A 82 -3.93 -3.77 -2.48
C PHE A 82 -2.86 -4.00 -3.54
N GLY A 83 -3.11 -3.55 -4.77
CA GLY A 83 -2.12 -3.66 -5.83
C GLY A 83 -2.53 -2.97 -7.11
N TRP A 84 -1.50 -2.63 -7.90
CA TRP A 84 -1.64 -1.94 -9.17
C TRP A 84 -0.45 -2.28 -10.07
N VAL A 85 -0.60 -1.94 -11.35
CA VAL A 85 0.44 -2.06 -12.34
C VAL A 85 0.74 -0.68 -12.91
N ASN A 86 2.02 -0.35 -13.10
CA ASN A 86 2.44 0.86 -13.77
C ASN A 86 3.35 0.55 -14.95
N ARG A 87 3.10 1.22 -16.08
CA ARG A 87 3.98 1.13 -17.26
C ARG A 87 5.27 1.89 -16.99
N LEU A 88 6.40 1.28 -17.31
CA LEU A 88 7.72 1.88 -17.18
C LEU A 88 8.08 2.55 -18.52
N GLN A 89 7.62 3.79 -18.70
CA GLN A 89 7.96 4.61 -19.87
C GLN A 89 9.37 5.21 -19.75
N ARG A 90 9.98 5.54 -20.88
CA ARG A 90 11.37 6.03 -20.98
C ARG A 90 11.50 7.50 -20.54
N ASP A 91 10.41 8.26 -20.62
CA ASP A 91 10.44 9.73 -20.54
C ASP A 91 9.84 10.32 -19.26
N GLY A 92 9.68 9.53 -18.20
CA GLY A 92 9.33 10.04 -16.86
C GLY A 92 7.91 10.61 -16.70
N ASP A 93 7.12 10.70 -17.77
CA ASP A 93 5.68 10.89 -17.75
C ASP A 93 5.05 9.73 -16.96
N GLY A 94 4.54 10.05 -15.77
CA GLY A 94 3.87 9.14 -14.86
C GLY A 94 2.77 8.39 -15.58
N SER A 95 3.10 7.17 -16.00
CA SER A 95 2.12 6.32 -16.70
C SER A 95 0.94 6.06 -15.78
N PRO A 96 -0.29 6.04 -16.33
CA PRO A 96 -1.48 5.82 -15.52
C PRO A 96 -1.36 4.49 -14.78
N LEU A 97 -1.73 4.51 -13.50
CA LEU A 97 -1.81 3.31 -12.69
C LEU A 97 -2.98 2.48 -13.23
N VAL A 98 -2.66 1.27 -13.69
CA VAL A 98 -3.65 0.36 -14.25
C VAL A 98 -4.17 -0.54 -13.13
N ARG A 99 -5.48 -0.44 -12.92
CA ARG A 99 -6.24 -1.33 -12.03
C ARG A 99 -6.63 -2.59 -12.78
N MET A 100 -6.67 -3.71 -12.07
CA MET A 100 -7.02 -5.00 -12.65
C MET A 100 -7.80 -5.82 -11.63
N ALA A 101 -8.63 -6.73 -12.11
CA ALA A 101 -9.25 -7.75 -11.27
C ALA A 101 -8.16 -8.65 -10.64
N PRO A 102 -8.43 -9.32 -9.50
CA PRO A 102 -7.44 -10.14 -8.80
C PRO A 102 -6.77 -11.20 -9.68
N GLU A 103 -7.52 -11.86 -10.56
CA GLU A 103 -7.04 -12.90 -11.46
C GLU A 103 -6.09 -12.30 -12.51
N GLN A 104 -6.48 -11.16 -13.08
CA GLN A 104 -5.68 -10.41 -14.05
C GLN A 104 -4.39 -9.89 -13.42
N PHE A 105 -4.48 -9.32 -12.21
CA PHE A 105 -3.33 -8.88 -11.45
C PHE A 105 -2.37 -10.04 -11.20
N THR A 106 -2.87 -11.19 -10.75
CA THR A 106 -2.08 -12.39 -10.45
C THR A 106 -1.29 -12.87 -11.67
N GLY A 107 -1.95 -12.99 -12.83
CA GLY A 107 -1.36 -13.44 -14.08
C GLY A 107 -0.56 -12.40 -14.86
N PHE A 108 -0.54 -11.13 -14.43
CA PHE A 108 0.09 -10.05 -15.19
C PHE A 108 1.59 -10.26 -15.39
N ALA A 109 2.00 -10.32 -16.66
CA ALA A 109 3.39 -10.57 -17.06
C ALA A 109 3.85 -9.71 -18.25
N GLU A 110 3.08 -8.67 -18.63
CA GLU A 110 3.47 -7.86 -19.78
C GLU A 110 4.82 -7.16 -19.54
N PRO A 111 5.72 -7.17 -20.53
CA PRO A 111 7.02 -6.54 -20.41
C PRO A 111 6.90 -5.03 -20.19
N ARG A 112 7.96 -4.41 -19.65
CA ARG A 112 8.05 -2.96 -19.41
C ARG A 112 7.02 -2.40 -18.42
N HIS A 113 6.70 -3.19 -17.40
CA HIS A 113 5.81 -2.82 -16.33
C HIS A 113 6.43 -3.11 -14.97
N ALA A 114 6.00 -2.35 -13.96
CA ALA A 114 6.17 -2.72 -12.57
C ALA A 114 4.79 -3.07 -12.00
N LYS A 115 4.72 -4.24 -11.36
CA LYS A 115 3.58 -4.65 -10.56
C LYS A 115 3.94 -4.35 -9.12
N VAL A 116 3.08 -3.63 -8.41
CA VAL A 116 3.28 -3.26 -7.01
C VAL A 116 2.07 -3.74 -6.22
N GLY A 117 2.31 -4.32 -5.06
CA GLY A 117 1.27 -4.70 -4.15
C GLY A 117 1.69 -4.46 -2.71
N PHE A 118 0.73 -4.24 -1.84
CA PHE A 118 0.96 -4.33 -0.41
C PHE A 118 -0.26 -4.92 0.29
N ASN A 119 -0.04 -5.49 1.46
CA ASN A 119 -1.12 -5.97 2.32
C ASN A 119 -1.11 -5.26 3.68
N PHE A 120 -2.22 -5.41 4.38
CA PHE A 120 -2.28 -5.36 5.83
C PHE A 120 -2.74 -6.71 6.34
N ARG A 121 -2.07 -7.24 7.35
CA ARG A 121 -2.44 -8.51 7.97
C ARG A 121 -2.38 -8.38 9.48
N TYR A 122 -3.47 -8.72 10.16
CA TYR A 122 -3.56 -8.69 11.61
C TYR A 122 -3.71 -10.10 12.17
N ARG A 123 -2.75 -10.54 12.98
CA ARG A 123 -2.74 -11.88 13.54
C ARG A 123 -2.01 -11.89 14.87
N ASP A 124 -2.55 -12.63 15.86
CA ASP A 124 -1.90 -12.87 17.15
C ASP A 124 -1.45 -11.56 17.85
N GLY A 125 -2.28 -10.51 17.80
CA GLY A 125 -1.98 -9.20 18.41
C GLY A 125 -0.99 -8.32 17.63
N GLU A 126 -0.64 -8.70 16.39
CA GLU A 126 0.30 -7.96 15.55
C GLU A 126 -0.33 -7.53 14.22
N LEU A 127 -0.29 -6.23 13.94
CA LEU A 127 -0.56 -5.69 12.61
C LEU A 127 0.73 -5.60 11.81
N SER A 128 0.73 -6.21 10.64
CA SER A 128 1.83 -6.16 9.69
C SER A 128 1.40 -5.57 8.36
N THR A 129 2.35 -4.95 7.66
CA THR A 129 2.22 -4.58 6.25
C THR A 129 3.44 -5.05 5.50
N GLN A 130 3.22 -5.69 4.36
CA GLN A 130 4.27 -6.10 3.44
C GLN A 130 4.02 -5.44 2.09
N THR A 131 5.05 -4.80 1.52
CA THR A 131 5.06 -4.34 0.13
C THR A 131 5.89 -5.30 -0.73
N ARG A 132 5.40 -5.63 -1.92
CA ARG A 132 6.09 -6.41 -2.96
C ARG A 132 6.14 -5.61 -4.26
N VAL A 133 7.24 -5.73 -4.98
CA VAL A 133 7.38 -5.19 -6.34
C VAL A 133 7.97 -6.25 -7.26
N LEU A 134 7.41 -6.34 -8.46
CA LEU A 134 7.91 -7.14 -9.58
C LEU A 134 8.12 -6.22 -10.79
N VAL A 135 9.36 -6.14 -11.28
CA VAL A 135 9.67 -5.47 -12.56
C VAL A 135 9.77 -6.53 -13.66
N THR A 136 8.99 -6.37 -14.73
CA THR A 136 8.85 -7.40 -15.77
C THR A 136 10.01 -7.43 -16.77
N ASP A 137 10.82 -6.37 -16.85
CA ASP A 137 12.01 -6.29 -17.71
C ASP A 137 13.33 -6.40 -16.93
N ALA A 138 14.31 -7.10 -17.49
CA ALA A 138 15.60 -7.38 -16.84
C ALA A 138 16.52 -6.16 -16.73
N ARG A 139 16.55 -5.28 -17.75
CA ARG A 139 17.37 -4.06 -17.75
C ARG A 139 16.80 -3.04 -16.77
N THR A 140 15.47 -2.85 -16.77
CA THR A 140 14.82 -1.93 -15.84
C THR A 140 14.87 -2.40 -14.39
N ARG A 141 14.90 -3.72 -14.15
CA ARG A 141 15.08 -4.29 -12.80
C ARG A 141 16.33 -3.79 -12.10
N TRP A 142 17.45 -3.65 -12.83
CA TRP A 142 18.71 -3.20 -12.23
C TRP A 142 18.65 -1.73 -11.81
N LEU A 143 18.12 -0.85 -12.67
CA LEU A 143 17.89 0.55 -12.33
C LEU A 143 16.88 0.70 -11.18
N PHE A 144 15.81 -0.11 -11.22
CA PHE A 144 14.82 -0.12 -10.16
C PHE A 144 15.42 -0.57 -8.81
N ARG A 145 16.40 -1.48 -8.80
CA ARG A 145 17.08 -1.87 -7.56
C ARG A 145 17.77 -0.70 -6.87
N LEU A 146 18.44 0.16 -7.65
CA LEU A 146 19.07 1.37 -7.11
C LEU A 146 18.01 2.36 -6.62
N TYR A 147 16.97 2.60 -7.42
CA TYR A 147 15.84 3.45 -7.02
C TYR A 147 15.14 2.96 -5.75
N TRP A 148 14.91 1.65 -5.64
CA TRP A 148 14.29 1.00 -4.49
C TRP A 148 15.08 1.28 -3.21
N LEU A 149 16.42 1.21 -3.24
CA LEU A 149 17.24 1.53 -2.07
C LEU A 149 17.01 2.97 -1.58
N SER A 150 16.85 3.91 -2.51
CA SER A 150 16.58 5.32 -2.18
C SER A 150 15.19 5.55 -1.60
N ILE A 151 14.16 4.86 -2.09
CA ILE A 151 12.78 5.04 -1.61
C ILE A 151 12.39 4.16 -0.43
N ARG A 152 13.12 3.07 -0.18
CA ARG A 152 12.77 2.09 0.87
C ARG A 152 12.80 2.71 2.25
N LEU A 153 13.84 3.46 2.58
CA LEU A 153 14.01 4.11 3.89
C LEU A 153 12.94 5.19 4.15
N PRO A 154 12.76 6.22 3.30
CA PRO A 154 11.71 7.21 3.52
C PRO A 154 10.30 6.57 3.44
N GLY A 155 10.10 5.60 2.55
CA GLY A 155 8.86 4.83 2.48
C GLY A 155 8.59 3.97 3.72
N GLY A 156 9.63 3.60 4.48
CA GLY A 156 9.48 2.91 5.76
C GLY A 156 8.82 3.78 6.83
N LEU A 157 9.09 5.09 6.82
CA LEU A 157 8.42 6.04 7.72
C LEU A 157 6.91 6.10 7.44
N VAL A 158 6.53 6.15 6.17
CA VAL A 158 5.12 6.11 5.74
C VAL A 158 4.43 4.83 6.22
N ARG A 159 5.06 3.67 6.05
CA ARG A 159 4.52 2.39 6.51
C ARG A 159 4.37 2.33 8.04
N ARG A 160 5.33 2.89 8.78
CA ARG A 160 5.21 3.02 10.25
C ARG A 160 4.07 3.95 10.65
N GLU A 161 3.86 5.03 9.90
CA GLU A 161 2.71 5.91 10.12
C GLU A 161 1.40 5.18 9.86
N TRP A 162 1.29 4.40 8.78
CA TRP A 162 0.10 3.60 8.50
C TRP A 162 -0.30 2.73 9.69
N LEU A 163 0.65 1.93 10.19
CA LEU A 163 0.39 1.04 11.33
C LEU A 163 -0.05 1.81 12.58
N ARG A 164 0.62 2.94 12.87
CA ARG A 164 0.27 3.78 14.02
C ARG A 164 -1.07 4.48 13.86
N GLY A 165 -1.40 4.94 12.65
CA GLY A 165 -2.68 5.56 12.32
C GLY A 165 -3.83 4.60 12.48
N ILE A 166 -3.69 3.38 11.95
CA ILE A 166 -4.68 2.30 12.11
C ILE A 166 -4.89 1.98 13.59
N ARG A 167 -3.80 1.78 14.37
CA ARG A 167 -3.91 1.57 15.82
C ARG A 167 -4.65 2.71 16.53
N ARG A 168 -4.37 3.97 16.19
CA ARG A 168 -5.08 5.13 16.77
C ARG A 168 -6.56 5.10 16.44
N ARG A 169 -6.92 4.77 15.20
CA ARG A 169 -8.30 4.69 14.75
C ARG A 169 -9.08 3.58 15.45
N VAL A 170 -8.49 2.39 15.60
CA VAL A 170 -9.07 1.29 16.41
C VAL A 170 -9.35 1.77 17.84
N ALA A 171 -8.36 2.39 18.49
CA ALA A 171 -8.51 2.90 19.84
C ALA A 171 -9.56 4.03 19.97
N GLN A 172 -9.83 4.78 18.90
CA GLN A 172 -10.91 5.78 18.88
C GLN A 172 -12.28 5.14 18.73
N ALA A 173 -12.42 4.17 17.81
CA ALA A 173 -13.68 3.44 17.62
C ALA A 173 -14.13 2.75 18.92
N GLN A 174 -13.21 2.10 19.62
CA GLN A 174 -13.46 1.42 20.90
C GLN A 174 -13.85 2.37 22.05
N ARG A 175 -13.57 3.67 21.95
CA ARG A 175 -13.99 4.68 22.95
C ARG A 175 -15.36 5.27 22.67
N THR A 176 -15.85 5.10 21.44
CA THR A 176 -17.07 5.77 20.96
C THR A 176 -18.25 4.82 20.85
N GLY A 177 -18.00 3.50 20.90
CA GLY A 177 -19.02 2.45 21.07
C GLY A 177 -19.13 2.01 22.51
#